data_AF-A0A328AML0-F1
#
_entry.id   AF-A0A328AML0-F1
#
_cell.length_a   1.000
_cell.length_b   1.000
_cell.length_c   1.000
_cell.angle_alpha   90.00
_cell.angle_beta   90.00
_cell.angle_gamma   90.00
#
_symmetry.space_group_name_H-M   'P 1'
#
loop_
_entity.id
_entity.type
_entity.pdbx_description
1 polymer ?
#
loop_
_entity_poly.entity_id
_entity_poly.type
_entity_poly.pdbx_seq_one_letter_code
_entity_poly.pdbx_strand_id
1 'polypeptide(L)'
;MTSLPSPRRTGRGTGQGTRGTRMTATLTFSDDFNNLSLWNGSGGTWSTTTHYVDPMGNGSSLPSNGEQEWYINANYGPTASVKPWTVNNGVLTLTAQKVDPSIAGYLGYNQSGLPAMGSYQYTSGLIETDHSFSQTYGYFEMKAQLPAGQGLWPAFWLMRTDGSWPPELDVMEALGKDTTTAYASVHTAQTGTHTSQGMAVNLGDFSSGYHTYAVDWEADKITFFYDNKQVYQVDTPADMHSPMYMIANLAIGGGWAGSADASTPAVSQMNIDYIKAWTSNPYADGQAAATAPTAATSPASGSTATASVVNGVASAPLEGGSLQGGDGADTLTGGANGSNRLMGGGGSDQITGGGYFDALNGNAGADTVHGGGGDDWVSGGRDDDFVFGDAGNDIANGNLGNDTVDGGPGDDTVRGGAGDDRLFGGDGNDHLWGDRGVNNLTGGAGADTFHTFAGAGVSYVSDFHQAEGDRIAVDGAAYTVSQSGADVLVDLGGGTQMILQNTQLTSLHDGWIF
;
A
#
# COMPACT_ATOMS: atom_id res chain seq x y z
N MET A 1 -5.78 51.15 -34.09
CA MET A 1 -5.12 51.88 -32.99
C MET A 1 -6.09 51.91 -31.82
N THR A 2 -5.79 51.17 -30.74
CA THR A 2 -6.06 51.50 -29.33
C THR A 2 -5.68 50.27 -28.51
N SER A 3 -4.48 50.30 -27.95
CA SER A 3 -3.95 49.35 -26.97
C SER A 3 -4.50 49.66 -25.58
N LEU A 4 -5.03 48.64 -24.90
CA LEU A 4 -5.42 48.67 -23.49
C LEU A 4 -4.17 48.53 -22.59
N PRO A 5 -4.13 49.16 -21.39
CA PRO A 5 -2.97 49.11 -20.50
C PRO A 5 -3.00 47.89 -19.55
N SER A 6 -1.83 47.29 -19.33
CA SER A 6 -1.58 46.25 -18.31
C SER A 6 -1.79 46.75 -16.88
N PRO A 7 -2.32 45.91 -15.96
CA PRO A 7 -2.17 46.12 -14.53
C PRO A 7 -0.77 45.71 -14.05
N ARG A 8 -0.21 46.58 -13.22
CA ARG A 8 1.15 46.54 -12.68
C ARG A 8 1.36 45.39 -11.70
N ARG A 9 2.51 44.75 -11.88
CA ARG A 9 3.27 43.96 -10.90
C ARG A 9 3.68 44.86 -9.73
N THR A 10 3.15 44.65 -8.53
CA THR A 10 3.63 45.33 -7.31
C THR A 10 4.75 44.51 -6.67
N GLY A 11 5.92 45.14 -6.58
CA GLY A 11 7.17 44.53 -6.18
C GLY A 11 7.33 44.27 -4.68
N ARG A 12 8.30 43.39 -4.41
CA ARG A 12 8.92 43.10 -3.11
C ARG A 12 9.24 44.37 -2.34
N GLY A 13 8.69 44.50 -1.14
CA GLY A 13 9.19 45.39 -0.10
C GLY A 13 10.23 44.67 0.75
N THR A 14 11.47 45.16 0.73
CA THR A 14 12.52 44.83 1.70
C THR A 14 12.26 45.62 2.98
N GLY A 15 11.63 44.98 3.97
CA GLY A 15 11.50 45.50 5.33
C GLY A 15 12.29 44.63 6.30
N GLN A 16 13.46 45.09 6.71
CA GLN A 16 14.20 44.53 7.84
C GLN A 16 13.43 44.81 9.13
N GLY A 17 12.69 43.80 9.61
CA GLY A 17 12.32 43.63 11.00
C GLY A 17 13.11 42.45 11.56
N THR A 18 13.77 42.65 12.69
CA THR A 18 14.64 41.69 13.39
C THR A 18 14.00 40.32 13.55
N ARG A 19 14.28 39.40 12.61
CA ARG A 19 14.08 37.96 12.77
C ARG A 19 15.30 37.43 13.53
N GLY A 20 15.07 36.90 14.73
CA GLY A 20 15.99 35.94 15.32
C GLY A 20 16.31 34.87 14.28
N THR A 21 17.58 34.48 14.20
CA THR A 21 18.15 33.50 13.28
C THR A 21 17.33 32.21 13.27
N ARG A 22 16.33 32.10 12.39
CA ARG A 22 15.81 30.81 11.92
C ARG A 22 16.89 30.24 11.01
N MET A 23 17.44 29.09 11.37
CA MET A 23 18.19 28.27 10.44
C MET A 23 17.35 28.10 9.16
N THR A 24 17.95 28.28 7.99
CA THR A 24 17.26 28.15 6.71
C THR A 24 16.93 26.68 6.47
N ALA A 25 15.69 26.29 6.76
CA ALA A 25 15.21 24.95 6.43
C ALA A 25 15.18 24.75 4.91
N THR A 26 15.64 23.59 4.45
CA THR A 26 15.68 23.17 3.03
C THR A 26 14.49 22.28 2.75
N LEU A 27 13.77 22.51 1.65
CA LEU A 27 12.65 21.66 1.21
C LEU A 27 13.21 20.31 0.74
N THR A 28 12.74 19.22 1.36
CA THR A 28 13.16 17.84 1.08
C THR A 28 12.08 17.04 0.37
N PHE A 29 10.81 17.37 0.61
CA PHE A 29 9.66 16.80 -0.10
C PHE A 29 8.63 17.87 -0.39
N SER A 30 7.96 17.76 -1.53
CA SER A 30 6.81 18.61 -1.84
C SER A 30 5.92 17.94 -2.87
N ASP A 31 4.64 17.87 -2.54
CA ASP A 31 3.58 17.67 -3.51
C ASP A 31 2.52 18.76 -3.31
N ASP A 32 2.34 19.60 -4.34
CA ASP A 32 1.27 20.61 -4.42
C ASP A 32 0.04 20.04 -5.18
N PHE A 33 0.00 18.72 -5.40
CA PHE A 33 -1.07 17.97 -6.06
C PHE A 33 -1.53 18.59 -7.38
N ASN A 34 -0.60 19.12 -8.18
CA ASN A 34 -0.90 19.57 -9.54
C ASN A 34 -1.18 18.39 -10.49
N ASN A 35 -0.61 17.22 -10.18
CA ASN A 35 -0.91 15.92 -10.78
C ASN A 35 -0.75 14.86 -9.68
N LEU A 36 -1.56 13.80 -9.71
CA LEU A 36 -1.40 12.68 -8.79
C LEU A 36 -0.42 11.65 -9.37
N SER A 37 0.70 11.43 -8.69
CA SER A 37 1.70 10.42 -9.05
C SER A 37 1.53 9.19 -8.15
N LEU A 38 0.61 8.30 -8.52
CA LEU A 38 0.43 7.03 -7.80
C LEU A 38 1.54 6.06 -8.16
N TRP A 39 2.02 5.31 -7.16
CA TRP A 39 2.96 4.21 -7.34
C TRP A 39 2.38 3.12 -8.22
N ASN A 40 3.15 2.68 -9.20
CA ASN A 40 2.74 1.70 -10.19
C ASN A 40 3.68 0.49 -10.28
N GLY A 41 4.47 0.20 -9.24
CA GLY A 41 5.48 -0.87 -9.24
C GLY A 41 6.87 -0.45 -9.71
N SER A 42 7.00 0.61 -10.50
CA SER A 42 8.31 1.07 -11.03
C SER A 42 8.59 2.55 -10.77
N GLY A 43 7.55 3.35 -10.54
CA GLY A 43 7.65 4.77 -10.32
C GLY A 43 6.36 5.34 -9.72
N GLY A 44 6.49 6.48 -9.05
CA GLY A 44 5.38 7.15 -8.39
C GLY A 44 5.80 7.74 -7.06
N THR A 45 4.93 8.56 -6.49
CA THR A 45 5.16 9.17 -5.18
C THR A 45 4.32 8.50 -4.10
N TRP A 46 3.08 8.16 -4.43
CA TRP A 46 2.08 7.77 -3.44
C TRP A 46 1.62 6.32 -3.64
N SER A 47 1.92 5.47 -2.66
CA SER A 47 1.28 4.16 -2.50
C SER A 47 -0.11 4.40 -1.96
N THR A 48 -1.06 3.53 -2.31
CA THR A 48 -2.47 3.69 -1.95
C THR A 48 -2.99 2.70 -0.93
N THR A 49 -2.08 1.85 -0.50
CA THR A 49 -2.26 0.77 0.44
C THR A 49 -1.01 0.75 1.31
N THR A 50 -1.09 0.01 2.40
CA THR A 50 -0.05 -0.10 3.43
C THR A 50 0.54 -1.51 3.39
N HIS A 51 1.80 -1.66 2.98
CA HIS A 51 2.43 -2.96 2.73
C HIS A 51 2.39 -3.95 3.93
N TYR A 52 2.35 -3.46 5.16
CA TYR A 52 2.32 -4.27 6.38
C TYR A 52 0.91 -4.79 6.76
N VAL A 53 -0.16 -4.22 6.19
CA VAL A 53 -1.56 -4.69 6.37
C VAL A 53 -2.30 -4.99 5.06
N ASP A 54 -1.63 -4.82 3.91
CA ASP A 54 -2.02 -5.35 2.59
C ASP A 54 -0.98 -6.37 2.09
N PRO A 55 -0.76 -7.50 2.80
CA PRO A 55 0.17 -8.51 2.33
C PRO A 55 -0.29 -9.18 1.02
N MET A 56 -1.55 -8.94 0.60
CA MET A 56 -2.20 -9.59 -0.55
C MET A 56 -2.22 -8.70 -1.80
N GLY A 57 -1.72 -7.47 -1.72
CA GLY A 57 -1.74 -6.51 -2.80
C GLY A 57 -3.14 -6.13 -3.32
N ASN A 58 -4.20 -6.36 -2.54
CA ASN A 58 -5.59 -6.14 -2.96
C ASN A 58 -6.31 -4.98 -2.25
N GLY A 59 -5.65 -4.40 -1.24
CA GLY A 59 -6.12 -3.31 -0.41
C GLY A 59 -5.99 -3.65 1.07
N SER A 60 -6.33 -2.70 1.93
CA SER A 60 -6.17 -2.87 3.37
C SER A 60 -7.33 -2.31 4.18
N SER A 61 -7.33 -2.70 5.44
CA SER A 61 -8.11 -2.08 6.52
C SER A 61 -7.36 -2.35 7.82
N LEU A 62 -7.67 -1.65 8.91
CA LEU A 62 -7.19 -2.01 10.24
C LEU A 62 -8.34 -2.54 11.13
N PRO A 63 -8.77 -3.82 10.95
CA PRO A 63 -9.87 -4.40 11.74
C PRO A 63 -9.63 -4.38 13.25
N SER A 64 -8.37 -4.41 13.68
CA SER A 64 -8.00 -4.31 15.11
C SER A 64 -8.45 -2.98 15.73
N ASN A 65 -8.52 -1.91 14.93
CA ASN A 65 -9.06 -0.63 15.36
C ASN A 65 -10.59 -0.60 15.33
N GLY A 66 -11.23 -1.58 14.67
CA GLY A 66 -12.67 -1.63 14.41
C GLY A 66 -13.11 -0.77 13.21
N GLU A 67 -12.17 -0.48 12.30
CA GLU A 67 -12.42 0.22 11.04
C GLU A 67 -13.38 -0.58 10.13
N GLN A 68 -14.15 0.13 9.31
CA GLN A 68 -15.30 -0.39 8.54
C GLN A 68 -15.12 -0.21 7.03
N GLU A 69 -14.07 0.49 6.62
CA GLU A 69 -13.66 0.71 5.25
C GLU A 69 -12.66 -0.32 4.75
N TRP A 70 -12.66 -0.50 3.44
CA TRP A 70 -11.56 -1.06 2.68
C TRP A 70 -10.84 0.07 1.93
N TYR A 71 -9.56 0.26 2.19
CA TYR A 71 -8.70 1.11 1.37
C TYR A 71 -8.45 0.41 0.04
N ILE A 72 -8.78 1.10 -1.05
CA ILE A 72 -8.54 0.56 -2.38
C ILE A 72 -7.04 0.50 -2.63
N ASN A 73 -6.54 -0.55 -3.27
CA ASN A 73 -5.21 -0.55 -3.84
C ASN A 73 -5.29 -0.18 -5.32
N ALA A 74 -4.62 0.90 -5.73
CA ALA A 74 -4.60 1.37 -7.11
C ALA A 74 -3.99 0.36 -8.10
N ASN A 75 -3.22 -0.60 -7.61
CA ASN A 75 -2.57 -1.65 -8.39
C ASN A 75 -3.41 -2.93 -8.46
N TYR A 76 -4.50 -3.03 -7.68
CA TYR A 76 -5.38 -4.19 -7.69
C TYR A 76 -6.52 -4.05 -8.70
N GLY A 77 -6.36 -4.68 -9.87
CA GLY A 77 -7.30 -4.59 -10.99
C GLY A 77 -8.79 -4.64 -10.62
N PRO A 78 -9.25 -5.67 -9.87
CA PRO A 78 -10.67 -5.86 -9.56
C PRO A 78 -11.33 -4.68 -8.82
N THR A 79 -10.56 -3.87 -8.07
CA THR A 79 -11.11 -2.75 -7.29
C THR A 79 -10.54 -1.39 -7.70
N ALA A 80 -9.45 -1.34 -8.47
CA ALA A 80 -8.77 -0.11 -8.90
C ALA A 80 -9.62 0.84 -9.77
N SER A 81 -10.76 0.36 -10.28
CA SER A 81 -11.76 1.21 -10.95
C SER A 81 -12.39 2.21 -9.97
N VAL A 82 -12.48 1.87 -8.68
CA VAL A 82 -12.84 2.79 -7.60
C VAL A 82 -11.61 3.63 -7.28
N LYS A 83 -11.70 4.93 -7.55
CA LYS A 83 -10.59 5.88 -7.42
C LYS A 83 -10.86 6.84 -6.26
N PRO A 84 -10.64 6.43 -5.00
CA PRO A 84 -10.90 7.29 -3.86
C PRO A 84 -9.90 8.45 -3.77
N TRP A 85 -8.86 8.48 -4.61
CA TRP A 85 -7.91 9.59 -4.78
C TRP A 85 -8.17 10.29 -6.10
N THR A 86 -8.58 11.55 -6.05
CA THR A 86 -8.72 12.37 -7.26
C THR A 86 -8.02 13.71 -7.06
N VAL A 87 -7.45 14.25 -8.14
CA VAL A 87 -6.83 15.57 -8.11
C VAL A 87 -7.62 16.52 -8.99
N ASN A 88 -8.01 17.67 -8.43
CA ASN A 88 -8.68 18.73 -9.15
C ASN A 88 -8.17 20.11 -8.70
N ASN A 89 -7.66 20.90 -9.63
CA ASN A 89 -7.14 22.26 -9.38
C ASN A 89 -6.12 22.36 -8.23
N GLY A 90 -5.17 21.43 -8.14
CA GLY A 90 -4.14 21.46 -7.10
C GLY A 90 -4.58 20.89 -5.76
N VAL A 91 -5.73 20.22 -5.69
CA VAL A 91 -6.24 19.61 -4.46
C VAL A 91 -6.41 18.13 -4.68
N LEU A 92 -5.77 17.32 -3.85
CA LEU A 92 -6.04 15.90 -3.71
C LEU A 92 -7.28 15.71 -2.82
N THR A 93 -8.24 14.92 -3.28
CA THR A 93 -9.40 14.50 -2.50
C THR A 93 -9.32 13.01 -2.21
N LEU A 94 -9.28 12.65 -0.92
CA LEU A 94 -9.53 11.29 -0.42
C LEU A 94 -11.03 11.13 -0.16
N THR A 95 -11.65 10.12 -0.76
CA THR A 95 -13.10 9.91 -0.71
C THR A 95 -13.46 8.63 0.03
N ALA A 96 -14.27 8.78 1.08
CA ALA A 96 -14.92 7.72 1.84
C ALA A 96 -16.39 7.59 1.39
N GLN A 97 -16.83 6.39 1.01
CA GLN A 97 -18.21 6.14 0.57
C GLN A 97 -18.61 4.66 0.71
N LYS A 98 -19.91 4.37 0.55
CA LYS A 98 -20.38 2.97 0.52
C LYS A 98 -19.77 2.19 -0.65
N VAL A 99 -19.54 0.90 -0.43
CA VAL A 99 -19.03 -0.03 -1.43
C VAL A 99 -19.94 -0.06 -2.67
N ASP A 100 -19.33 0.00 -3.85
CA ASP A 100 -20.02 -0.31 -5.10
C ASP A 100 -20.29 -1.83 -5.14
N PRO A 101 -21.55 -2.27 -5.33
CA PRO A 101 -21.90 -3.69 -5.33
C PRO A 101 -21.10 -4.53 -6.33
N SER A 102 -20.59 -3.93 -7.42
CA SER A 102 -19.80 -4.64 -8.43
C SER A 102 -18.43 -5.11 -7.92
N ILE A 103 -17.87 -4.41 -6.93
CA ILE A 103 -16.55 -4.75 -6.37
C ILE A 103 -16.62 -5.48 -5.03
N ALA A 104 -17.82 -5.58 -4.44
CA ALA A 104 -18.00 -6.07 -3.07
C ALA A 104 -17.35 -7.44 -2.84
N GLY A 105 -17.46 -8.35 -3.82
CA GLY A 105 -16.90 -9.71 -3.73
C GLY A 105 -15.36 -9.76 -3.63
N TYR A 106 -14.67 -8.66 -3.93
CA TYR A 106 -13.22 -8.57 -3.91
C TYR A 106 -12.67 -7.82 -2.69
N LEU A 107 -13.53 -7.39 -1.76
CA LEU A 107 -13.13 -6.61 -0.59
C LEU A 107 -13.10 -7.48 0.65
N GLY A 108 -11.95 -7.54 1.31
CA GLY A 108 -11.80 -8.22 2.58
C GLY A 108 -10.69 -9.23 2.57
N TYR A 109 -10.58 -9.91 3.70
CA TYR A 109 -9.54 -10.90 3.91
C TYR A 109 -10.12 -12.28 3.67
N ASN A 110 -9.33 -13.17 3.08
CA ASN A 110 -9.67 -14.59 3.04
C ASN A 110 -9.10 -15.34 4.29
N GLN A 111 -8.94 -14.62 5.42
CA GLN A 111 -8.27 -15.13 6.64
C GLN A 111 -9.26 -15.42 7.76
N SER A 112 -9.11 -16.57 8.41
CA SER A 112 -9.87 -16.91 9.62
C SER A 112 -9.60 -15.89 10.75
N GLY A 113 -10.67 -15.31 11.29
CA GLY A 113 -10.59 -14.31 12.38
C GLY A 113 -10.52 -12.86 11.90
N LEU A 114 -10.37 -12.61 10.60
CA LEU A 114 -10.56 -11.29 9.98
C LEU A 114 -11.92 -11.21 9.28
N PRO A 115 -12.43 -9.99 8.99
CA PRO A 115 -13.65 -9.84 8.21
C PRO A 115 -13.51 -10.50 6.83
N ALA A 116 -14.39 -11.45 6.55
CA ALA A 116 -14.39 -12.24 5.31
C ALA A 116 -14.56 -11.36 4.06
N MET A 117 -14.11 -11.86 2.91
CA MET A 117 -14.41 -11.24 1.61
C MET A 117 -15.92 -10.95 1.46
N GLY A 118 -16.26 -9.77 0.95
CA GLY A 118 -17.64 -9.30 0.81
C GLY A 118 -18.24 -8.65 2.06
N SER A 119 -17.52 -8.57 3.18
CA SER A 119 -18.09 -8.07 4.45
C SER A 119 -17.96 -6.56 4.66
N TYR A 120 -17.08 -5.88 3.93
CA TYR A 120 -16.87 -4.44 4.06
C TYR A 120 -18.03 -3.64 3.47
N GLN A 121 -18.41 -2.56 4.15
CA GLN A 121 -19.56 -1.73 3.76
C GLN A 121 -19.12 -0.40 3.14
N TYR A 122 -17.86 -0.01 3.35
CA TYR A 122 -17.32 1.24 2.84
C TYR A 122 -16.00 1.00 2.11
N THR A 123 -15.71 1.89 1.18
CA THR A 123 -14.39 2.06 0.56
C THR A 123 -13.85 3.43 0.95
N SER A 124 -12.54 3.55 1.06
CA SER A 124 -11.88 4.83 1.31
C SER A 124 -10.51 4.92 0.64
N GLY A 125 -9.86 6.07 0.79
CA GLY A 125 -8.53 6.34 0.27
C GLY A 125 -7.49 6.53 1.37
N LEU A 126 -6.33 5.94 1.15
CA LEU A 126 -5.07 6.18 1.87
C LEU A 126 -3.99 6.55 0.84
N ILE A 127 -3.05 7.41 1.21
CA ILE A 127 -1.80 7.62 0.47
C ILE A 127 -0.61 7.55 1.41
N GLU A 128 0.49 6.92 0.98
CA GLU A 128 1.74 6.86 1.73
C GLU A 128 2.99 7.00 0.86
N THR A 129 4.10 7.43 1.46
CA THR A 129 5.40 7.65 0.77
C THR A 129 6.45 6.58 1.05
N ASP A 130 6.05 5.41 1.57
CA ASP A 130 6.93 4.33 2.02
C ASP A 130 8.09 3.98 1.08
N HIS A 131 7.83 3.97 -0.24
CA HIS A 131 8.79 3.67 -1.29
C HIS A 131 9.47 4.91 -1.90
N SER A 132 8.88 6.10 -1.77
CA SER A 132 9.32 7.30 -2.51
C SER A 132 10.05 8.33 -1.64
N PHE A 133 9.67 8.42 -0.37
CA PHE A 133 10.20 9.40 0.55
C PHE A 133 10.05 8.97 2.01
N SER A 134 11.18 8.93 2.70
CA SER A 134 11.26 8.94 4.16
C SER A 134 12.40 9.86 4.57
N GLN A 135 12.33 10.38 5.80
CA GLN A 135 13.45 11.12 6.37
C GLN A 135 13.50 10.92 7.88
N THR A 136 14.68 11.09 8.46
CA THR A 136 14.82 11.19 9.92
C THR A 136 14.86 12.66 10.31
N TYR A 137 13.97 13.04 11.22
CA TYR A 137 13.80 14.44 11.65
C TYR A 137 13.30 15.36 10.53
N GLY A 138 12.90 16.56 10.93
CA GLY A 138 12.47 17.62 10.02
C GLY A 138 11.08 18.13 10.35
N TYR A 139 10.68 19.11 9.54
CA TYR A 139 9.37 19.72 9.59
C TYR A 139 8.49 19.07 8.53
N PHE A 140 7.39 18.43 8.93
CA PHE A 140 6.41 17.82 8.03
C PHE A 140 5.11 18.58 8.16
N GLU A 141 4.50 18.97 7.04
CA GLU A 141 3.26 19.75 7.03
C GLU A 141 2.31 19.24 5.96
N MET A 142 1.04 19.09 6.36
CA MET A 142 -0.08 18.93 5.46
C MET A 142 -1.05 20.09 5.64
N LYS A 143 -1.53 20.64 4.52
CA LYS A 143 -2.65 21.58 4.54
C LYS A 143 -3.90 20.89 4.02
N ALA A 144 -4.91 20.76 4.85
CA ALA A 144 -6.13 20.03 4.50
C ALA A 144 -7.39 20.64 5.11
N GLN A 145 -8.53 20.34 4.46
CA GLN A 145 -9.88 20.47 4.99
C GLN A 145 -10.41 19.06 5.27
N LEU A 146 -10.87 18.81 6.48
CA LEU A 146 -11.26 17.47 6.93
C LEU A 146 -12.79 17.30 6.93
N PRO A 147 -13.34 16.09 6.77
CA PRO A 147 -14.78 15.90 6.68
C PRO A 147 -15.47 15.90 8.06
N ALA A 148 -16.74 16.30 8.07
CA ALA A 148 -17.66 16.13 9.20
C ALA A 148 -18.56 14.91 9.01
N GLY A 149 -18.84 14.17 10.07
CA GLY A 149 -19.71 13.00 10.03
C GLY A 149 -19.38 11.98 11.11
N GLN A 150 -20.42 11.31 11.64
CA GLN A 150 -20.25 10.22 12.59
C GLN A 150 -19.40 9.10 11.97
N GLY A 151 -18.41 8.64 12.73
CA GLY A 151 -17.51 7.56 12.35
C GLY A 151 -16.39 7.94 11.38
N LEU A 152 -16.34 9.17 10.84
CA LEU A 152 -15.20 9.57 10.02
C LEU A 152 -13.97 9.84 10.88
N TRP A 153 -12.82 9.35 10.42
CA TRP A 153 -11.55 9.45 11.13
C TRP A 153 -10.40 9.78 10.17
N PRO A 154 -10.29 11.05 9.72
CA PRO A 154 -9.14 11.51 8.94
C PRO A 154 -7.86 11.54 9.78
N ALA A 155 -6.72 11.19 9.16
CA ALA A 155 -5.41 11.26 9.78
C ALA A 155 -4.30 11.69 8.82
N PHE A 156 -3.24 12.29 9.39
CA PHE A 156 -1.93 12.51 8.78
C PHE A 156 -0.86 12.18 9.81
N TRP A 157 -0.01 11.21 9.49
CA TRP A 157 0.86 10.58 10.46
C TRP A 157 2.12 10.04 9.79
N LEU A 158 3.11 9.65 10.60
CA LEU A 158 4.37 9.11 10.15
C LEU A 158 4.65 7.77 10.82
N MET A 159 5.20 6.84 10.04
CA MET A 159 5.50 5.48 10.47
C MET A 159 6.92 5.09 10.06
N ARG A 160 7.57 4.22 10.85
CA ARG A 160 8.91 3.72 10.53
C ARG A 160 8.90 2.92 9.24
N THR A 161 9.99 3.07 8.48
CA THR A 161 10.20 2.37 7.21
C THR A 161 10.40 0.87 7.32
N ASP A 162 10.66 0.34 8.52
CA ASP A 162 10.87 -1.10 8.76
C ASP A 162 9.60 -1.85 9.17
N GLY A 163 8.43 -1.19 9.10
CA GLY A 163 7.14 -1.76 9.47
C GLY A 163 6.98 -2.04 10.97
N SER A 164 7.97 -1.72 11.80
CA SER A 164 7.86 -1.92 13.24
C SER A 164 6.88 -0.91 13.85
N TRP A 165 6.03 -1.43 14.74
CA TRP A 165 5.10 -0.61 15.50
C TRP A 165 5.13 -1.01 16.97
N PRO A 166 5.26 -0.04 17.89
CA PRO A 166 5.67 1.37 17.70
C PRO A 166 7.16 1.50 17.29
N PRO A 167 7.68 2.70 16.93
CA PRO A 167 7.09 4.05 17.05
C PRO A 167 6.27 4.61 15.87
N GLU A 168 5.39 5.55 16.19
CA GLU A 168 4.50 6.27 15.27
C GLU A 168 4.31 7.73 15.74
N LEU A 169 4.16 8.65 14.79
CA LEU A 169 3.89 10.08 15.02
C LEU A 169 2.59 10.51 14.34
N ASP A 170 1.56 10.77 15.13
CA ASP A 170 0.31 11.30 14.62
C ASP A 170 0.40 12.82 14.57
N VAL A 171 0.70 13.35 13.38
CA VAL A 171 0.74 14.80 13.16
C VAL A 171 -0.64 15.39 13.36
N MET A 172 -1.67 14.70 12.88
CA MET A 172 -3.06 15.03 13.09
C MET A 172 -3.94 13.79 12.97
N GLU A 173 -4.78 13.59 13.97
CA GLU A 173 -6.02 12.81 13.86
C GLU A 173 -7.21 13.68 14.19
N ALA A 174 -8.36 13.42 13.58
CA ALA A 174 -9.61 14.08 13.99
C ALA A 174 -10.79 13.13 13.91
N LEU A 175 -11.85 13.45 14.66
CA LEU A 175 -13.09 12.68 14.67
C LEU A 175 -14.18 13.50 14.01
N GLY A 176 -14.74 13.06 12.88
CA GLY A 176 -15.75 13.82 12.13
C GLY A 176 -17.02 14.13 12.93
N LYS A 177 -17.27 13.42 14.04
CA LYS A 177 -18.37 13.71 14.98
C LYS A 177 -18.13 14.96 15.84
N ASP A 178 -16.88 15.40 16.00
CA ASP A 178 -16.50 16.66 16.66
C ASP A 178 -15.53 17.43 15.75
N THR A 179 -16.08 18.37 15.00
CA THR A 179 -15.31 19.12 14.00
C THR A 179 -14.41 20.20 14.60
N THR A 180 -14.36 20.34 15.93
CA THR A 180 -13.61 21.43 16.58
C THR A 180 -12.33 20.98 17.24
N THR A 181 -12.08 19.67 17.29
CA THR A 181 -10.97 19.06 18.00
C THR A 181 -10.17 18.17 17.07
N ALA A 182 -8.86 18.43 16.97
CA ALA A 182 -7.91 17.47 16.40
C ALA A 182 -6.89 17.06 17.46
N TYR A 183 -6.17 15.99 17.21
CA TYR A 183 -5.29 15.34 18.17
C TYR A 183 -3.92 15.16 17.56
N ALA A 184 -2.90 15.37 18.37
CA ALA A 184 -1.51 15.07 18.02
C ALA A 184 -1.00 14.06 19.04
N SER A 185 -0.34 13.00 18.57
CA SER A 185 0.15 11.93 19.43
C SER A 185 1.49 11.35 19.00
N VAL A 186 2.13 10.70 19.96
CA VAL A 186 3.41 10.01 19.84
C VAL A 186 3.22 8.64 20.46
N HIS A 187 3.42 7.59 19.67
CA HIS A 187 3.40 6.20 20.10
C HIS A 187 4.83 5.68 20.19
N THR A 188 5.18 5.05 21.31
CA THR A 188 6.56 4.58 21.58
C THR A 188 6.56 3.32 22.44
N ALA A 189 7.56 2.48 22.22
CA ALA A 189 7.91 1.32 23.04
C ALA A 189 9.25 1.51 23.79
N GLN A 190 9.74 2.74 23.94
CA GLN A 190 11.03 3.03 24.59
C GLN A 190 11.18 2.46 26.01
N THR A 191 10.07 2.18 26.71
CA THR A 191 10.06 1.57 28.04
C THR A 191 9.93 0.04 28.02
N GLY A 192 10.01 -0.58 26.85
CA GLY A 192 9.81 -2.02 26.62
C GLY A 192 8.36 -2.45 26.40
N THR A 193 7.40 -1.53 26.45
CA THR A 193 5.98 -1.76 26.17
C THR A 193 5.38 -0.53 25.48
N HIS A 194 4.34 -0.72 24.67
CA HIS A 194 3.62 0.39 24.04
C HIS A 194 3.09 1.39 25.07
N THR A 195 3.35 2.67 24.80
CA THR A 195 2.78 3.81 25.48
C THR A 195 2.43 4.87 24.44
N SER A 196 1.45 5.71 24.74
CA SER A 196 1.10 6.88 23.92
C SER A 196 1.06 8.15 24.76
N GLN A 197 1.48 9.26 24.16
CA GLN A 197 1.32 10.60 24.71
C GLN A 197 0.70 11.48 23.64
N GLY A 198 -0.31 12.27 24.00
CA GLY A 198 -0.98 13.12 23.02
C GLY A 198 -1.73 14.30 23.64
N MET A 199 -2.17 15.20 22.78
CA MET A 199 -2.90 16.42 23.14
C MET A 199 -4.12 16.60 22.23
N ALA A 200 -5.28 16.86 22.84
CA ALA A 200 -6.45 17.36 22.15
C ALA A 200 -6.33 18.87 21.94
N VAL A 201 -6.51 19.33 20.70
CA VAL A 201 -6.29 20.72 20.29
C VAL A 201 -7.56 21.27 19.67
N ASN A 202 -8.06 22.38 20.22
CA ASN A 202 -9.18 23.10 19.64
C ASN A 202 -8.73 23.98 18.47
N LEU A 203 -9.32 23.75 17.29
CA LEU A 203 -8.92 24.39 16.02
C LEU A 203 -9.98 25.32 15.41
N GLY A 204 -11.18 25.36 16.00
CA GLY A 204 -12.37 25.79 15.26
C GLY A 204 -12.84 24.69 14.30
N ASP A 205 -13.94 24.94 13.59
CA ASP A 205 -14.57 23.93 12.73
C ASP A 205 -13.70 23.59 11.51
N PHE A 206 -12.93 22.50 11.60
CA PHE A 206 -12.01 22.03 10.55
C PHE A 206 -12.72 21.59 9.26
N SER A 207 -14.05 21.40 9.32
CA SER A 207 -14.83 21.01 8.15
C SER A 207 -15.24 22.19 7.28
N SER A 208 -15.11 23.41 7.81
CA SER A 208 -15.52 24.64 7.14
C SER A 208 -14.42 25.31 6.32
N GLY A 209 -13.16 24.86 6.45
CA GLY A 209 -12.02 25.45 5.74
C GLY A 209 -10.72 24.67 5.93
N TYR A 210 -9.67 25.13 5.26
CA TYR A 210 -8.34 24.52 5.32
C TYR A 210 -7.59 24.98 6.57
N HIS A 211 -6.94 24.02 7.23
CA HIS A 211 -5.97 24.22 8.30
C HIS A 211 -4.61 23.63 7.90
N THR A 212 -3.54 24.12 8.51
CA THR A 212 -2.21 23.49 8.39
C THR A 212 -1.93 22.65 9.62
N TYR A 213 -1.52 21.40 9.41
CA TYR A 213 -1.14 20.45 10.45
C TYR A 213 0.31 20.07 10.25
N ALA A 214 1.14 20.27 11.28
CA ALA A 214 2.57 20.04 11.14
C ALA A 214 3.24 19.51 12.41
N VAL A 215 4.37 18.84 12.21
CA VAL A 215 5.28 18.42 13.27
C VAL A 215 6.71 18.85 12.91
N ASP A 216 7.41 19.45 13.87
CA ASP A 216 8.86 19.66 13.85
C ASP A 216 9.48 18.58 14.75
N TRP A 217 9.99 17.53 14.12
CA TRP A 217 10.62 16.41 14.79
C TRP A 217 12.12 16.62 14.78
N GLU A 218 12.71 16.84 15.96
CA GLU A 218 14.14 17.01 16.18
C GLU A 218 14.70 15.83 17.00
N ALA A 219 16.02 15.75 17.13
CA ALA A 219 16.66 14.65 17.84
C ALA A 219 16.35 14.63 19.35
N ASP A 220 15.96 15.75 19.95
CA ASP A 220 15.71 15.87 21.39
C ASP A 220 14.24 16.16 21.74
N LYS A 221 13.45 16.64 20.78
CA LYS A 221 12.03 16.97 20.99
C LYS A 221 11.21 16.85 19.71
N ILE A 222 9.90 16.66 19.90
CA ILE A 222 8.88 16.69 18.85
C ILE A 222 7.92 17.81 19.19
N THR A 223 7.71 18.74 18.24
CA THR A 223 6.84 19.91 18.44
C THR A 223 5.75 19.95 17.37
N PHE A 224 4.49 19.92 17.78
CA PHE A 224 3.34 19.98 16.88
C PHE A 224 2.84 21.40 16.70
N PHE A 225 2.43 21.72 15.47
CA PHE A 225 1.93 23.03 15.08
C PHE A 225 0.64 22.90 14.28
N TYR A 226 -0.42 23.57 14.74
CA TYR A 226 -1.62 23.78 13.93
C TYR A 226 -1.81 25.26 13.61
N ASP A 227 -2.10 25.59 12.36
CA ASP A 227 -2.17 26.97 11.84
C ASP A 227 -0.95 27.82 12.24
N ASN A 228 0.25 27.24 12.11
CA ASN A 228 1.53 27.83 12.51
C ASN A 228 1.67 28.16 14.01
N LYS A 229 0.79 27.65 14.87
CA LYS A 229 0.87 27.81 16.33
C LYS A 229 1.32 26.50 16.95
N GLN A 230 2.33 26.56 17.81
CA GLN A 230 2.73 25.42 18.62
C GLN A 230 1.58 25.01 19.53
N VAL A 231 1.19 23.74 19.49
CA VAL A 231 0.04 23.19 20.24
C VAL A 231 0.44 22.12 21.24
N TYR A 232 1.53 21.40 20.97
CA TYR A 232 2.03 20.33 21.81
C TYR A 232 3.54 20.15 21.61
N GLN A 233 4.24 19.71 22.66
CA GLN A 233 5.66 19.37 22.58
C GLN A 233 5.98 18.27 23.58
N VAL A 234 6.79 17.30 23.16
CA VAL A 234 7.35 16.23 24.01
C VAL A 234 8.82 16.03 23.69
N ASP A 235 9.54 15.34 24.57
CA ASP A 235 10.90 14.87 24.28
C ASP A 235 10.82 13.74 23.24
N THR A 236 11.80 13.67 22.32
CA THR A 236 11.86 12.59 21.32
C THR A 236 12.14 11.25 22.01
N PRO A 237 11.27 10.24 21.89
CA PRO A 237 11.51 8.92 22.46
C PRO A 237 12.77 8.24 21.91
N ALA A 238 13.42 7.41 22.73
CA ALA A 238 14.68 6.77 22.38
C ALA A 238 14.60 5.79 21.19
N ASP A 239 13.40 5.30 20.85
CA ASP A 239 13.14 4.44 19.70
C ASP A 239 12.77 5.22 18.41
N MET A 240 12.66 6.56 18.50
CA MET A 240 12.18 7.45 17.43
C MET A 240 13.31 8.25 16.77
N HIS A 241 14.31 7.53 16.29
CA HIS A 241 15.51 8.07 15.62
C HIS A 241 15.83 7.41 14.27
N SER A 242 14.92 6.58 13.76
CA SER A 242 15.00 5.94 12.43
C SER A 242 14.12 6.69 11.43
N PRO A 243 14.39 6.63 10.10
CA PRO A 243 13.55 7.27 9.09
C PRO A 243 12.07 6.89 9.21
N MET A 244 11.21 7.87 8.93
CA MET A 244 9.76 7.66 8.84
C MET A 244 9.23 8.22 7.52
N TYR A 245 8.26 7.51 6.95
CA TYR A 245 7.51 7.96 5.78
C TYR A 245 6.17 8.58 6.21
N MET A 246 5.50 9.30 5.31
CA MET A 246 4.23 9.97 5.59
C MET A 246 3.04 9.14 5.14
N ILE A 247 1.95 9.21 5.88
CA ILE A 247 0.67 8.58 5.57
C ILE A 247 -0.45 9.62 5.74
N ALA A 248 -1.38 9.69 4.78
CA ALA A 248 -2.64 10.42 4.93
C ALA A 248 -3.80 9.53 4.51
N ASN A 249 -4.80 9.38 5.38
CA ASN A 249 -5.94 8.50 5.15
C ASN A 249 -7.25 9.08 5.70
N LEU A 250 -8.36 8.53 5.21
CA LEU A 250 -9.70 8.82 5.73
C LEU A 250 -10.37 7.52 6.19
N ALA A 251 -10.21 7.17 7.46
CA ALA A 251 -10.86 5.98 8.02
C ALA A 251 -12.37 6.19 8.26
N ILE A 252 -13.10 5.10 8.37
CA ILE A 252 -14.52 5.08 8.72
C ILE A 252 -14.77 4.01 9.79
N GLY A 253 -15.33 4.41 10.92
CA GLY A 253 -15.53 3.53 12.05
C GLY A 253 -14.34 3.55 13.00
N GLY A 254 -14.17 2.46 13.72
CA GLY A 254 -13.14 2.35 14.75
C GLY A 254 -13.65 2.63 16.16
N GLY A 255 -12.90 2.14 17.15
CA GLY A 255 -13.24 2.29 18.58
C GLY A 255 -13.31 3.76 19.02
N TRP A 256 -12.56 4.65 18.34
CA TRP A 256 -12.47 6.06 18.70
C TRP A 256 -13.50 6.94 17.99
N ALA A 257 -13.61 6.84 16.67
CA ALA A 257 -14.63 7.58 15.92
C ALA A 257 -16.04 7.03 16.20
N GLY A 258 -16.14 5.73 16.53
CA GLY A 258 -17.39 4.98 16.62
C GLY A 258 -17.87 4.60 15.22
N SER A 259 -18.81 3.65 15.11
CA SER A 259 -19.32 3.21 13.82
C SER A 259 -19.97 4.34 13.02
N ALA A 260 -19.90 4.25 11.69
CA ALA A 260 -20.76 5.03 10.81
C ALA A 260 -22.23 4.66 11.06
N ASP A 261 -23.10 5.66 11.06
CA ASP A 261 -24.55 5.50 11.20
C ASP A 261 -25.33 6.27 10.11
N ALA A 262 -26.65 6.37 10.27
CA ALA A 262 -27.53 7.05 9.31
C ALA A 262 -27.27 8.57 9.18
N SER A 263 -26.50 9.18 10.08
CA SER A 263 -26.09 10.59 10.01
C SER A 263 -24.77 10.79 9.22
N THR A 264 -24.02 9.72 8.96
CA THR A 264 -22.79 9.75 8.15
C THR A 264 -23.14 10.17 6.72
N PRO A 265 -22.47 11.18 6.14
CA PRO A 265 -22.68 11.54 4.75
C PRO A 265 -22.43 10.36 3.80
N ALA A 266 -23.24 10.24 2.75
CA ALA A 266 -23.13 9.16 1.77
C ALA A 266 -21.77 9.16 1.04
N VAL A 267 -21.20 10.34 0.85
CA VAL A 267 -19.85 10.58 0.34
C VAL A 267 -19.20 11.59 1.28
N SER A 268 -18.03 11.25 1.78
CA SER A 268 -17.23 12.08 2.69
C SER A 268 -15.85 12.31 2.09
N GLN A 269 -15.34 13.53 2.20
CA GLN A 269 -14.13 13.94 1.49
C GLN A 269 -13.15 14.66 2.41
N MET A 270 -11.90 14.18 2.42
CA MET A 270 -10.75 14.91 2.96
C MET A 270 -10.01 15.55 1.79
N ASN A 271 -9.90 16.87 1.81
CA ASN A 271 -9.30 17.65 0.73
C ASN A 271 -7.94 18.19 1.17
N ILE A 272 -6.89 17.83 0.45
CA ILE A 272 -5.49 18.12 0.77
C ILE A 272 -4.94 19.06 -0.31
N ASP A 273 -4.53 20.26 0.10
CA ASP A 273 -3.93 21.29 -0.76
C ASP A 273 -2.46 20.97 -1.06
N TYR A 274 -1.69 20.59 -0.04
CA TYR A 274 -0.32 20.13 -0.23
C TYR A 274 0.17 19.27 0.94
N ILE A 275 1.22 18.49 0.68
CA ILE A 275 2.06 17.84 1.69
C ILE A 275 3.52 18.20 1.41
N LYS A 276 4.25 18.64 2.44
CA LYS A 276 5.63 19.12 2.33
C LYS A 276 6.47 18.69 3.51
N ALA A 277 7.77 18.49 3.26
CA ALA A 277 8.76 18.26 4.29
C ALA A 277 9.99 19.15 4.10
N TRP A 278 10.60 19.57 5.21
CA TRP A 278 11.83 20.35 5.23
C TRP A 278 12.79 19.82 6.29
N THR A 279 14.08 20.11 6.11
CA THR A 279 15.12 19.86 7.13
C THR A 279 15.93 21.11 7.44
N SER A 280 16.26 21.33 8.72
CA SER A 280 17.17 22.40 9.18
C SER A 280 18.65 22.00 9.11
N ASN A 281 18.94 20.72 8.84
CA ASN A 281 20.29 20.17 8.70
C ASN A 281 20.49 19.49 7.33
N PRO A 282 20.80 20.26 6.27
CA PRO A 282 21.01 19.70 4.92
C PRO A 282 22.28 18.83 4.80
N TYR A 283 23.08 18.68 5.87
CA TYR A 283 24.31 17.88 5.91
C TYR A 283 24.21 16.64 6.82
N ALA A 284 23.06 16.37 7.45
CA ALA A 284 22.75 15.04 8.00
C ALA A 284 22.24 14.06 6.92
N ASP A 285 21.61 14.57 5.86
CA ASP A 285 21.05 13.78 4.75
C ASP A 285 21.75 14.05 3.41
N GLY A 286 23.05 13.76 3.37
CA GLY A 286 23.81 13.67 2.12
C GLY A 286 23.45 12.46 1.26
N GLN A 287 22.17 12.07 1.16
CA GLN A 287 21.69 11.03 0.25
C GLN A 287 20.61 11.61 -0.65
N ALA A 288 21.04 12.22 -1.75
CA ALA A 288 20.30 12.02 -2.99
C ALA A 288 20.39 10.52 -3.30
N ALA A 289 19.26 9.81 -3.27
CA ALA A 289 19.13 8.36 -3.48
C ALA A 289 20.01 7.53 -2.52
N ALA A 290 19.48 7.19 -1.35
CA ALA A 290 20.15 6.25 -0.45
C ALA A 290 20.23 4.86 -1.11
N THR A 291 21.37 4.57 -1.73
CA THR A 291 21.93 3.21 -1.65
C THR A 291 22.09 2.85 -0.18
N ALA A 292 21.56 1.68 0.20
CA ALA A 292 21.51 1.13 1.55
C ALA A 292 22.83 1.34 2.34
N PRO A 293 22.78 1.97 3.54
CA PRO A 293 23.92 1.99 4.44
C PRO A 293 23.81 0.85 5.47
N THR A 294 24.93 0.15 5.59
CA THR A 294 25.25 -0.99 6.47
C THR A 294 24.82 -0.83 7.93
N ALA A 295 24.19 -1.89 8.46
CA ALA A 295 23.71 -2.04 9.83
C ALA A 295 24.83 -2.01 10.90
N ALA A 296 24.56 -1.28 11.98
CA ALA A 296 25.25 -1.40 13.26
C ALA A 296 24.42 -2.28 14.22
N THR A 297 25.07 -3.29 14.78
CA THR A 297 24.51 -4.29 15.71
C THR A 297 24.25 -3.74 17.11
N SER A 298 23.10 -4.06 17.74
CA SER A 298 22.97 -4.27 19.21
C SER A 298 21.57 -4.78 19.63
N PRO A 299 21.37 -5.33 20.85
CA PRO A 299 20.75 -6.64 21.06
C PRO A 299 19.40 -6.65 21.82
N ALA A 300 18.79 -7.84 21.84
CA ALA A 300 17.45 -8.21 22.28
C ALA A 300 17.09 -8.12 23.78
N SER A 301 15.79 -8.02 24.08
CA SER A 301 15.02 -8.81 25.08
C SER A 301 13.52 -8.42 25.05
N GLY A 302 12.50 -9.29 25.19
CA GLY A 302 12.47 -10.71 25.53
C GLY A 302 11.14 -11.44 25.25
N SER A 303 11.28 -12.67 24.72
CA SER A 303 10.56 -13.94 24.95
C SER A 303 9.02 -14.02 25.08
N THR A 304 8.38 -14.46 23.98
CA THR A 304 7.59 -15.71 23.93
C THR A 304 7.94 -16.46 22.64
N ALA A 305 8.77 -17.50 22.76
CA ALA A 305 9.13 -18.51 21.74
C ALA A 305 9.05 -18.08 20.26
N THR A 306 9.81 -17.07 19.87
CA THR A 306 10.25 -16.93 18.48
C THR A 306 11.55 -17.72 18.32
N ALA A 307 11.65 -18.56 17.29
CA ALA A 307 12.95 -19.06 16.86
C ALA A 307 13.80 -17.83 16.54
N SER A 308 14.73 -17.49 17.45
CA SER A 308 15.62 -16.36 17.28
C SER A 308 16.52 -16.65 16.07
N VAL A 309 16.34 -15.91 14.98
CA VAL A 309 17.29 -15.91 13.87
C VAL A 309 18.60 -15.35 14.40
N VAL A 310 19.63 -16.19 14.47
CA VAL A 310 21.01 -15.77 14.74
C VAL A 310 21.80 -16.12 13.49
N ASN A 311 22.22 -15.11 12.74
CA ASN A 311 22.97 -15.24 11.48
C ASN A 311 22.20 -15.90 10.31
N GLY A 312 21.00 -15.41 9.99
CA GLY A 312 20.33 -15.75 8.71
C GLY A 312 19.81 -17.18 8.57
N VAL A 313 19.67 -17.94 9.67
CA VAL A 313 19.04 -19.27 9.64
C VAL A 313 18.20 -19.47 10.91
N ALA A 314 16.90 -19.75 10.75
CA ALA A 314 16.06 -20.21 11.85
C ALA A 314 16.54 -21.60 12.33
N SER A 315 16.88 -21.76 13.61
CA SER A 315 17.53 -22.97 14.13
C SER A 315 16.64 -24.21 14.27
N ALA A 316 15.37 -24.14 13.87
CA ALA A 316 14.44 -25.25 13.71
C ALA A 316 13.18 -24.78 12.95
N PRO A 317 12.49 -25.66 12.20
CA PRO A 317 11.19 -25.36 11.59
C PRO A 317 10.17 -24.91 12.64
N LEU A 318 9.36 -23.88 12.34
CA LEU A 318 8.28 -23.44 13.22
C LEU A 318 7.08 -24.40 13.15
N GLU A 319 6.75 -25.10 14.22
CA GLU A 319 5.50 -25.88 14.32
C GLU A 319 4.30 -24.95 14.64
N GLY A 320 3.96 -24.06 13.71
CA GLY A 320 2.97 -22.97 13.83
C GLY A 320 3.50 -21.69 14.51
N GLY A 321 3.11 -20.52 14.01
CA GLY A 321 3.47 -19.21 14.59
C GLY A 321 4.08 -18.20 13.60
N SER A 322 4.60 -17.07 14.10
CA SER A 322 5.16 -15.99 13.26
C SER A 322 6.68 -15.90 13.35
N LEU A 323 7.34 -15.68 12.21
CA LEU A 323 8.73 -15.29 12.06
C LEU A 323 8.84 -14.03 11.20
N GLN A 324 9.82 -13.19 11.52
CA GLN A 324 10.16 -11.98 10.78
C GLN A 324 11.69 -11.93 10.67
N GLY A 325 12.22 -11.79 9.45
CA GLY A 325 13.63 -11.49 9.20
C GLY A 325 13.94 -10.00 9.36
N GLY A 326 15.20 -9.63 9.16
CA GLY A 326 15.72 -8.27 9.28
C GLY A 326 15.97 -7.62 7.92
N ASP A 327 16.92 -6.68 7.86
CA ASP A 327 17.26 -5.95 6.62
C ASP A 327 18.23 -6.71 5.69
N GLY A 328 18.61 -7.95 6.01
CA GLY A 328 19.60 -8.72 5.26
C GLY A 328 19.04 -10.06 4.84
N ALA A 329 19.70 -10.69 3.85
CA ALA A 329 19.31 -12.00 3.35
C ALA A 329 19.14 -13.04 4.46
N ASP A 330 17.90 -13.48 4.66
CA ASP A 330 17.48 -14.40 5.70
C ASP A 330 16.96 -15.72 5.09
N THR A 331 16.98 -16.77 5.91
CA THR A 331 16.33 -18.06 5.59
C THR A 331 15.29 -18.37 6.64
N LEU A 332 14.03 -18.38 6.22
CA LEU A 332 12.85 -18.61 7.04
C LEU A 332 12.22 -19.94 6.63
N THR A 333 11.95 -20.81 7.61
CA THR A 333 11.37 -22.13 7.34
C THR A 333 10.30 -22.45 8.38
N GLY A 334 9.07 -22.59 7.92
CA GLY A 334 7.97 -23.12 8.71
C GLY A 334 8.01 -24.65 8.79
N GLY A 335 7.16 -25.18 9.66
CA GLY A 335 7.16 -26.57 10.08
C GLY A 335 6.19 -27.41 9.27
N ALA A 336 6.32 -28.73 9.37
CA ALA A 336 5.37 -29.63 8.71
C ALA A 336 4.01 -29.68 9.41
N ASN A 337 3.87 -29.09 10.60
CA ASN A 337 2.62 -29.02 11.34
C ASN A 337 2.25 -27.59 11.75
N GLY A 338 1.06 -27.18 11.32
CA GLY A 338 0.40 -25.96 11.76
C GLY A 338 0.82 -24.73 10.97
N SER A 339 -0.15 -23.82 10.78
CA SER A 339 -0.01 -22.62 9.98
C SER A 339 1.05 -21.64 10.49
N ASN A 340 1.85 -21.12 9.56
CA ASN A 340 2.92 -20.17 9.78
C ASN A 340 2.62 -18.80 9.17
N ARG A 341 3.22 -17.75 9.77
CA ARG A 341 3.35 -16.42 9.17
C ARG A 341 4.82 -16.08 9.05
N LEU A 342 5.37 -16.04 7.84
CA LEU A 342 6.78 -15.78 7.61
C LEU A 342 6.93 -14.47 6.83
N MET A 343 7.76 -13.57 7.32
CA MET A 343 8.01 -12.27 6.70
C MET A 343 9.51 -12.08 6.53
N GLY A 344 9.99 -11.90 5.29
CA GLY A 344 11.42 -11.78 4.96
C GLY A 344 12.02 -10.51 5.54
N GLY A 345 11.56 -9.35 5.07
CA GLY A 345 11.97 -8.06 5.61
C GLY A 345 12.67 -7.25 4.52
N GLY A 346 13.93 -6.90 4.72
CA GLY A 346 14.77 -6.40 3.65
C GLY A 346 15.81 -7.44 3.26
N GLY A 347 16.25 -7.45 2.01
CA GLY A 347 17.32 -8.34 1.57
C GLY A 347 16.82 -9.32 0.52
N SER A 348 17.62 -10.34 0.21
CA SER A 348 17.20 -11.41 -0.70
C SER A 348 17.00 -12.66 0.11
N ASP A 349 15.75 -12.96 0.41
CA ASP A 349 15.34 -13.95 1.39
C ASP A 349 14.98 -15.28 0.74
N GLN A 350 15.03 -16.33 1.55
CA GLN A 350 14.61 -17.67 1.19
C GLN A 350 13.56 -18.11 2.21
N ILE A 351 12.30 -18.18 1.78
CA ILE A 351 11.16 -18.43 2.65
C ILE A 351 10.49 -19.74 2.22
N THR A 352 10.20 -20.62 3.18
CA THR A 352 9.45 -21.86 2.95
C THR A 352 8.39 -22.03 4.04
N GLY A 353 7.11 -22.12 3.67
CA GLY A 353 5.99 -22.29 4.61
C GLY A 353 5.98 -23.68 5.24
N GLY A 354 5.96 -24.73 4.41
CA GLY A 354 6.07 -26.11 4.87
C GLY A 354 4.78 -26.88 4.65
N GLY A 355 4.00 -27.11 5.69
CA GLY A 355 2.74 -27.85 5.61
C GLY A 355 1.60 -27.09 6.27
N TYR A 356 0.35 -27.35 5.86
CA TYR A 356 -0.85 -26.60 6.26
C TYR A 356 -0.89 -25.21 5.62
N PHE A 357 -1.97 -24.45 5.86
CA PHE A 357 -2.11 -23.07 5.37
C PHE A 357 -1.01 -22.18 5.93
N ASP A 358 -0.23 -21.51 5.09
CA ASP A 358 0.81 -20.57 5.46
C ASP A 358 0.57 -19.17 4.86
N ALA A 359 1.10 -18.14 5.52
CA ALA A 359 1.06 -16.76 5.06
C ALA A 359 2.49 -16.20 4.97
N LEU A 360 2.98 -16.07 3.74
CA LEU A 360 4.38 -15.79 3.43
C LEU A 360 4.51 -14.45 2.68
N ASN A 361 5.49 -13.64 3.06
CA ASN A 361 5.78 -12.38 2.38
C ASN A 361 7.30 -12.12 2.38
N GLY A 362 7.91 -12.00 1.19
CA GLY A 362 9.32 -11.61 1.06
C GLY A 362 9.61 -10.19 1.56
N ASN A 363 8.66 -9.29 1.31
CA ASN A 363 8.69 -7.85 1.58
C ASN A 363 9.56 -7.06 0.61
N ALA A 364 10.85 -6.89 0.85
CA ALA A 364 11.68 -6.03 0.01
C ALA A 364 13.01 -6.69 -0.37
N GLY A 365 13.28 -6.69 -1.68
CA GLY A 365 14.46 -7.26 -2.30
C GLY A 365 14.12 -8.54 -3.03
N ALA A 366 15.06 -9.04 -3.84
CA ALA A 366 14.77 -10.18 -4.73
C ALA A 366 14.71 -11.49 -3.94
N ASP A 367 13.49 -11.94 -3.67
CA ASP A 367 13.17 -13.04 -2.76
C ASP A 367 12.86 -14.34 -3.49
N THR A 368 12.91 -15.45 -2.75
CA THR A 368 12.37 -16.74 -3.19
C THR A 368 11.45 -17.26 -2.10
N VAL A 369 10.17 -17.42 -2.44
CA VAL A 369 9.11 -17.75 -1.49
C VAL A 369 8.37 -18.99 -1.96
N HIS A 370 8.36 -20.03 -1.12
CA HIS A 370 7.70 -21.31 -1.35
C HIS A 370 6.59 -21.53 -0.32
N GLY A 371 5.33 -21.67 -0.75
CA GLY A 371 4.19 -22.04 0.10
C GLY A 371 4.42 -23.38 0.79
N GLY A 372 4.65 -24.41 -0.03
CA GLY A 372 4.92 -25.76 0.42
C GLY A 372 3.73 -26.66 0.17
N GLY A 373 3.02 -27.07 1.21
CA GLY A 373 1.88 -27.97 1.07
C GLY A 373 0.71 -27.52 1.92
N GLY A 374 -0.45 -27.33 1.33
CA GLY A 374 -1.56 -26.65 1.98
C GLY A 374 -2.09 -25.58 1.05
N ASP A 375 -3.27 -25.04 1.35
CA ASP A 375 -3.78 -23.90 0.61
C ASP A 375 -3.09 -22.65 1.19
N ASP A 376 -2.12 -22.07 0.50
CA ASP A 376 -1.17 -21.09 1.03
C ASP A 376 -1.37 -19.69 0.45
N TRP A 377 -0.91 -18.69 1.19
CA TRP A 377 -0.77 -17.31 0.70
C TRP A 377 0.71 -16.97 0.57
N VAL A 378 1.12 -16.70 -0.66
CA VAL A 378 2.51 -16.47 -1.01
C VAL A 378 2.64 -15.13 -1.70
N SER A 379 3.52 -14.29 -1.19
CA SER A 379 3.71 -12.91 -1.63
C SER A 379 5.21 -12.65 -1.81
N GLY A 380 5.62 -12.24 -3.02
CA GLY A 380 7.00 -11.83 -3.30
C GLY A 380 7.32 -10.54 -2.56
N GLY A 381 6.62 -9.46 -2.93
CA GLY A 381 6.67 -8.19 -2.21
C GLY A 381 7.14 -7.08 -3.12
N ARG A 382 8.39 -6.67 -3.02
CA ARG A 382 9.00 -5.63 -3.85
C ARG A 382 10.27 -6.19 -4.46
N ASP A 383 10.56 -5.69 -5.67
CA ASP A 383 11.67 -6.13 -6.51
C ASP A 383 11.36 -7.46 -7.23
N ASP A 384 12.27 -7.94 -8.07
CA ASP A 384 12.00 -9.09 -8.94
C ASP A 384 12.08 -10.41 -8.15
N ASP A 385 10.92 -11.06 -7.94
CA ASP A 385 10.77 -12.21 -7.04
C ASP A 385 10.53 -13.55 -7.75
N PHE A 386 10.82 -14.64 -7.03
CA PHE A 386 10.36 -15.98 -7.37
C PHE A 386 9.35 -16.47 -6.33
N VAL A 387 8.11 -16.64 -6.75
CA VAL A 387 6.96 -16.99 -5.89
C VAL A 387 6.38 -18.31 -6.34
N PHE A 388 6.30 -19.28 -5.43
CA PHE A 388 5.76 -20.62 -5.69
C PHE A 388 4.66 -20.92 -4.66
N GLY A 389 3.44 -21.18 -5.12
CA GLY A 389 2.36 -21.73 -4.28
C GLY A 389 2.73 -23.14 -3.80
N ASP A 390 3.27 -23.93 -4.71
CA ASP A 390 3.57 -25.36 -4.55
C ASP A 390 2.26 -26.18 -4.50
N ALA A 391 2.00 -27.01 -3.49
CA ALA A 391 0.90 -27.97 -3.53
C ALA A 391 -0.30 -27.54 -2.69
N GLY A 392 -1.43 -27.25 -3.33
CA GLY A 392 -2.66 -26.82 -2.66
C GLY A 392 -3.40 -25.81 -3.54
N ASN A 393 -4.51 -25.26 -3.04
CA ASN A 393 -5.21 -24.18 -3.75
C ASN A 393 -4.73 -22.84 -3.20
N ASP A 394 -3.77 -22.26 -3.89
CA ASP A 394 -2.93 -21.20 -3.38
C ASP A 394 -3.37 -19.82 -3.88
N ILE A 395 -2.94 -18.79 -3.14
CA ILE A 395 -2.95 -17.41 -3.61
C ILE A 395 -1.49 -16.97 -3.71
N ALA A 396 -0.96 -16.94 -4.93
CA ALA A 396 0.42 -16.57 -5.23
C ALA A 396 0.46 -15.19 -5.92
N ASN A 397 1.14 -14.23 -5.29
CA ASN A 397 1.27 -12.86 -5.79
C ASN A 397 2.74 -12.44 -5.90
N GLY A 398 3.16 -11.94 -7.08
CA GLY A 398 4.46 -11.28 -7.25
C GLY A 398 4.50 -9.91 -6.55
N ASN A 399 3.46 -9.12 -6.81
CA ASN A 399 3.24 -7.74 -6.35
C ASN A 399 3.99 -6.69 -7.17
N LEU A 400 5.19 -6.26 -6.78
CA LEU A 400 5.88 -5.15 -7.41
C LEU A 400 7.25 -5.61 -7.89
N GLY A 401 7.49 -5.62 -9.19
CA GLY A 401 8.71 -6.22 -9.73
C GLY A 401 8.42 -6.95 -11.03
N ASN A 402 9.45 -7.46 -11.69
CA ASN A 402 9.27 -8.41 -12.78
C ASN A 402 9.35 -9.82 -12.20
N ASP A 403 8.20 -10.35 -11.83
CA ASP A 403 8.13 -11.52 -10.99
C ASP A 403 7.98 -12.80 -11.82
N THR A 404 8.45 -13.90 -11.24
CA THR A 404 8.06 -15.24 -11.69
C THR A 404 7.18 -15.87 -10.63
N VAL A 405 5.91 -16.10 -10.97
CA VAL A 405 4.91 -16.65 -10.05
C VAL A 405 4.38 -17.96 -10.64
N ASP A 406 4.43 -19.03 -9.84
CA ASP A 406 3.97 -20.36 -10.19
C ASP A 406 2.98 -20.83 -9.13
N GLY A 407 1.73 -21.12 -9.51
CA GLY A 407 0.71 -21.66 -8.61
C GLY A 407 1.10 -23.06 -8.15
N GLY A 408 1.24 -23.97 -9.11
CA GLY A 408 1.63 -25.35 -8.88
C GLY A 408 0.42 -26.29 -9.03
N PRO A 409 0.36 -27.42 -8.31
CA PRO A 409 -0.82 -28.26 -8.33
C PRO A 409 -1.94 -27.80 -7.40
N GLY A 410 -3.11 -27.51 -7.95
CA GLY A 410 -4.35 -27.15 -7.26
C GLY A 410 -5.13 -26.10 -8.06
N ASP A 411 -6.31 -25.70 -7.59
CA ASP A 411 -7.06 -24.61 -8.22
C ASP A 411 -6.57 -23.26 -7.65
N ASP A 412 -5.63 -22.61 -8.34
CA ASP A 412 -4.86 -21.48 -7.81
C ASP A 412 -5.38 -20.11 -8.23
N THR A 413 -5.00 -19.09 -7.45
CA THR A 413 -5.08 -17.68 -7.82
C THR A 413 -3.68 -17.11 -7.96
N VAL A 414 -3.27 -16.85 -9.20
CA VAL A 414 -1.92 -16.39 -9.55
C VAL A 414 -1.96 -14.97 -10.08
N ARG A 415 -1.13 -14.10 -9.51
CA ARG A 415 -1.13 -12.66 -9.81
C ARG A 415 0.28 -12.12 -9.94
N GLY A 416 0.57 -11.43 -11.04
CA GLY A 416 1.85 -10.78 -11.27
C GLY A 416 1.96 -9.48 -10.47
N GLY A 417 0.95 -8.61 -10.63
CA GLY A 417 0.95 -7.31 -10.00
C GLY A 417 1.47 -6.24 -10.94
N ALA A 418 2.56 -5.57 -10.61
CA ALA A 418 3.07 -4.47 -11.39
C ALA A 418 4.51 -4.70 -11.83
N GLY A 419 4.69 -4.83 -13.14
CA GLY A 419 5.96 -5.11 -13.81
C GLY A 419 5.74 -6.07 -14.97
N ASP A 420 6.82 -6.52 -15.60
CA ASP A 420 6.76 -7.47 -16.71
C ASP A 420 6.89 -8.91 -16.18
N ASP A 421 5.76 -9.53 -15.87
CA ASP A 421 5.73 -10.77 -15.09
C ASP A 421 5.68 -12.04 -15.95
N ARG A 422 6.02 -13.17 -15.31
CA ARG A 422 5.85 -14.51 -15.85
C ARG A 422 5.01 -15.35 -14.89
N LEU A 423 3.81 -15.70 -15.31
CA LEU A 423 2.85 -16.45 -14.49
C LEU A 423 2.58 -17.84 -15.06
N PHE A 424 2.54 -18.82 -14.16
CA PHE A 424 2.16 -20.20 -14.43
C PHE A 424 1.03 -20.59 -13.46
N GLY A 425 -0.10 -21.09 -13.99
CA GLY A 425 -1.18 -21.65 -13.18
C GLY A 425 -0.75 -22.99 -12.61
N GLY A 426 -0.62 -23.99 -13.49
CA GLY A 426 -0.09 -25.30 -13.15
C GLY A 426 -1.09 -26.41 -13.45
N ASP A 427 -1.32 -27.30 -12.50
CA ASP A 427 -2.33 -28.35 -12.64
C ASP A 427 -3.59 -27.93 -11.87
N GLY A 428 -4.71 -27.63 -12.52
CA GLY A 428 -5.94 -27.23 -11.85
C GLY A 428 -6.77 -26.26 -12.68
N ASN A 429 -7.79 -25.66 -12.08
CA ASN A 429 -8.57 -24.61 -12.73
C ASN A 429 -8.14 -23.27 -12.13
N ASP A 430 -7.21 -22.62 -12.79
CA ASP A 430 -6.50 -21.49 -12.22
C ASP A 430 -7.11 -20.15 -12.64
N HIS A 431 -6.88 -19.14 -11.81
CA HIS A 431 -7.22 -17.76 -12.12
C HIS A 431 -5.95 -16.92 -12.20
N LEU A 432 -5.67 -16.38 -13.39
CA LEU A 432 -4.43 -15.65 -13.68
C LEU A 432 -4.69 -14.17 -13.97
N TRP A 433 -4.05 -13.29 -13.20
CA TRP A 433 -3.99 -11.84 -13.44
C TRP A 433 -2.55 -11.41 -13.72
N GLY A 434 -2.22 -11.12 -14.97
CA GLY A 434 -0.98 -10.41 -15.29
C GLY A 434 -0.94 -8.99 -14.73
N ASP A 435 -2.10 -8.38 -14.45
CA ASP A 435 -2.20 -6.99 -14.01
C ASP A 435 -1.43 -6.01 -14.90
N ARG A 436 -0.59 -5.11 -14.35
CA ARG A 436 0.04 -4.01 -15.08
C ARG A 436 1.40 -4.41 -15.61
N GLY A 437 1.58 -4.33 -16.92
CA GLY A 437 2.88 -4.45 -17.58
C GLY A 437 2.81 -5.27 -18.84
N VAL A 438 3.93 -5.90 -19.22
CA VAL A 438 4.03 -6.83 -20.33
C VAL A 438 4.27 -8.25 -19.81
N ASN A 439 3.20 -9.03 -19.75
CA ASN A 439 3.17 -10.30 -19.01
C ASN A 439 3.17 -11.52 -19.92
N ASN A 440 3.74 -12.62 -19.44
CA ASN A 440 3.65 -13.94 -20.08
C ASN A 440 2.87 -14.88 -19.16
N LEU A 441 1.80 -15.47 -19.67
CA LEU A 441 0.87 -16.31 -18.93
C LEU A 441 0.82 -17.71 -19.54
N THR A 442 0.85 -18.72 -18.68
CA THR A 442 0.60 -20.13 -19.03
C THR A 442 -0.42 -20.65 -18.03
N GLY A 443 -1.57 -21.14 -18.51
CA GLY A 443 -2.59 -21.72 -17.64
C GLY A 443 -2.15 -23.07 -17.09
N GLY A 444 -1.63 -23.93 -17.97
CA GLY A 444 -1.26 -25.29 -17.64
C GLY A 444 -2.37 -26.25 -18.00
N ALA A 445 -2.70 -27.17 -17.09
CA ALA A 445 -3.69 -28.22 -17.32
C ALA A 445 -4.96 -27.94 -16.53
N GLY A 446 -6.11 -27.86 -17.21
CA GLY A 446 -7.42 -27.67 -16.59
C GLY A 446 -8.16 -26.49 -17.19
N ALA A 447 -9.23 -26.02 -16.54
CA ALA A 447 -10.09 -24.98 -17.09
C ALA A 447 -9.73 -23.61 -16.52
N ASP A 448 -8.79 -22.93 -17.17
CA ASP A 448 -8.20 -21.71 -16.61
C ASP A 448 -8.98 -20.45 -16.97
N THR A 449 -8.83 -19.41 -16.16
CA THR A 449 -9.40 -18.09 -16.43
C THR A 449 -8.31 -17.04 -16.42
N PHE A 450 -8.07 -16.44 -17.58
CA PHE A 450 -7.14 -15.32 -17.72
C PHE A 450 -7.90 -14.01 -17.64
N HIS A 451 -7.56 -13.18 -16.66
CA HIS A 451 -8.27 -11.94 -16.40
C HIS A 451 -7.54 -10.74 -17.00
N THR A 452 -8.31 -9.78 -17.52
CA THR A 452 -7.78 -8.52 -18.02
C THR A 452 -8.76 -7.36 -17.80
N PHE A 453 -8.23 -6.16 -17.64
CA PHE A 453 -8.99 -4.94 -17.39
C PHE A 453 -8.34 -3.75 -18.09
N ALA A 454 -9.11 -2.69 -18.34
CA ALA A 454 -8.59 -1.48 -18.99
C ALA A 454 -7.45 -0.85 -18.17
N GLY A 455 -6.27 -0.72 -18.79
CA GLY A 455 -5.05 -0.22 -18.15
C GLY A 455 -4.07 -1.28 -17.67
N ALA A 456 -4.35 -2.58 -17.88
CA ALA A 456 -3.44 -3.68 -17.57
C ALA A 456 -2.16 -3.72 -18.44
N GLY A 457 -2.13 -3.09 -19.61
CA GLY A 457 -1.04 -3.33 -20.56
C GLY A 457 -1.23 -4.63 -21.34
N VAL A 458 -0.15 -5.35 -21.65
CA VAL A 458 -0.17 -6.43 -22.64
C VAL A 458 0.12 -7.78 -21.97
N SER A 459 -0.77 -8.75 -22.11
CA SER A 459 -0.54 -10.12 -21.63
C SER A 459 -0.50 -11.11 -22.80
N TYR A 460 0.51 -11.97 -22.82
CA TYR A 460 0.66 -13.06 -23.78
C TYR A 460 0.27 -14.39 -23.13
N VAL A 461 -0.81 -15.01 -23.59
CA VAL A 461 -1.22 -16.36 -23.15
C VAL A 461 -0.66 -17.39 -24.12
N SER A 462 0.16 -18.31 -23.61
CA SER A 462 0.99 -19.19 -24.44
C SER A 462 0.35 -20.54 -24.81
N ASP A 463 -0.68 -20.96 -24.07
CA ASP A 463 -1.24 -22.31 -24.11
C ASP A 463 -2.78 -22.35 -24.11
N PHE A 464 -3.46 -21.22 -24.37
CA PHE A 464 -4.93 -21.13 -24.32
C PHE A 464 -5.63 -22.29 -25.04
N HIS A 465 -6.37 -23.09 -24.28
CA HIS A 465 -6.98 -24.32 -24.75
C HIS A 465 -8.47 -24.41 -24.35
N GLN A 466 -9.35 -23.79 -25.15
CA GLN A 466 -10.80 -23.76 -24.90
C GLN A 466 -11.44 -25.15 -24.70
N ALA A 467 -10.85 -26.23 -25.26
CA ALA A 467 -11.37 -27.58 -25.10
C ALA A 467 -11.19 -28.12 -23.66
N GLU A 468 -10.22 -27.61 -22.90
CA GLU A 468 -10.05 -27.90 -21.47
C GLU A 468 -10.95 -27.02 -20.61
N GLY A 469 -11.33 -25.85 -21.09
CA GLY A 469 -12.32 -24.97 -20.46
C GLY A 469 -11.85 -23.52 -20.30
N ASP A 470 -10.67 -23.22 -20.86
CA ASP A 470 -10.06 -21.91 -20.76
C ASP A 470 -10.96 -20.78 -21.23
N ARG A 471 -10.95 -19.71 -20.44
CA ARG A 471 -11.74 -18.51 -20.67
C ARG A 471 -10.95 -17.25 -20.36
N ILE A 472 -11.39 -16.16 -20.97
CA ILE A 472 -10.90 -14.82 -20.71
C ILE A 472 -12.00 -14.05 -19.97
N ALA A 473 -11.66 -13.50 -18.81
CA ALA A 473 -12.53 -12.58 -18.09
C ALA A 473 -12.15 -11.14 -18.44
N VAL A 474 -13.12 -10.36 -18.94
CA VAL A 474 -12.90 -8.94 -19.26
C VAL A 474 -13.66 -8.06 -18.28
N ASP A 475 -12.94 -7.51 -17.30
CA ASP A 475 -13.56 -6.80 -16.18
C ASP A 475 -14.05 -5.40 -16.57
N GLY A 476 -15.36 -5.31 -16.88
CA GLY A 476 -16.08 -4.04 -17.04
C GLY A 476 -15.66 -3.18 -18.24
N ALA A 477 -14.87 -3.73 -19.16
CA ALA A 477 -14.32 -3.00 -20.31
C ALA A 477 -14.99 -3.39 -21.63
N ALA A 478 -15.16 -2.42 -22.53
CA ALA A 478 -15.48 -2.72 -23.92
C ALA A 478 -14.24 -3.31 -24.60
N TYR A 479 -14.43 -4.33 -25.45
CA TYR A 479 -13.33 -5.00 -26.14
C TYR A 479 -13.65 -5.25 -27.61
N THR A 480 -12.60 -5.48 -28.40
CA THR A 480 -12.68 -6.01 -29.76
C THR A 480 -11.81 -7.25 -29.88
N VAL A 481 -12.19 -8.16 -30.77
CA VAL A 481 -11.41 -9.37 -31.05
C VAL A 481 -10.97 -9.38 -32.51
N SER A 482 -9.71 -9.70 -32.76
CA SER A 482 -9.16 -9.83 -34.11
C SER A 482 -8.11 -10.92 -34.22
N GLN A 483 -7.89 -11.42 -35.45
CA GLN A 483 -6.75 -12.30 -35.75
C GLN A 483 -5.56 -11.44 -36.19
N SER A 484 -4.38 -11.67 -35.61
CA SER A 484 -3.11 -11.08 -36.02
C SER A 484 -2.08 -12.17 -36.27
N GLY A 485 -1.85 -12.50 -37.54
CA GLY A 485 -0.95 -13.60 -37.89
C GLY A 485 -1.41 -14.93 -37.29
N ALA A 486 -0.57 -15.55 -36.46
CA ALA A 486 -0.88 -16.80 -35.77
C ALA A 486 -1.69 -16.61 -34.48
N ASP A 487 -1.90 -15.37 -34.03
CA ASP A 487 -2.40 -15.06 -32.69
C ASP A 487 -3.80 -14.42 -32.73
N VAL A 488 -4.56 -14.58 -31.64
CA VAL A 488 -5.82 -13.84 -31.40
C VAL A 488 -5.56 -12.68 -30.46
N LEU A 489 -6.03 -11.49 -30.81
CA LEU A 489 -5.96 -10.29 -29.98
C LEU A 489 -7.34 -9.96 -29.42
N VAL A 490 -7.44 -9.87 -28.09
CA VAL A 490 -8.52 -9.20 -27.36
C VAL A 490 -8.01 -7.82 -26.96
N ASP A 491 -8.51 -6.77 -27.62
CA ASP A 491 -8.06 -5.39 -27.45
C ASP A 491 -9.11 -4.59 -26.67
N LEU A 492 -8.72 -4.04 -25.52
CA LEU A 492 -9.56 -3.25 -24.61
C LEU A 492 -9.35 -1.73 -24.80
N GLY A 493 -8.52 -1.32 -25.77
CA GLY A 493 -8.10 0.05 -26.00
C GLY A 493 -7.05 0.55 -24.99
N GLY A 494 -6.54 1.76 -25.21
CA GLY A 494 -5.59 2.39 -24.29
C GLY A 494 -4.22 1.69 -24.19
N GLY A 495 -3.90 0.79 -25.13
CA GLY A 495 -2.70 -0.04 -25.08
C GLY A 495 -2.89 -1.36 -24.34
N THR A 496 -4.09 -1.66 -23.84
CA THR A 496 -4.39 -2.93 -23.18
C THR A 496 -4.75 -4.02 -24.18
N GLN A 497 -4.03 -5.14 -24.15
CA GLN A 497 -4.28 -6.29 -25.01
C GLN A 497 -4.05 -7.60 -24.27
N MET A 498 -4.92 -8.58 -24.50
CA MET A 498 -4.66 -9.98 -24.19
C MET A 498 -4.48 -10.75 -25.50
N ILE A 499 -3.31 -11.37 -25.65
CA ILE A 499 -2.83 -11.99 -26.89
C ILE A 499 -2.77 -13.49 -26.67
N LEU A 500 -3.63 -14.25 -27.34
CA LEU A 500 -3.61 -15.71 -27.33
C LEU A 500 -2.67 -16.19 -28.44
N GLN A 501 -1.51 -16.70 -28.03
CA GLN A 501 -0.44 -17.07 -28.94
C GLN A 501 -0.77 -18.37 -29.68
N ASN A 502 -0.49 -18.40 -30.98
CA ASN A 502 -0.72 -19.55 -31.85
C ASN A 502 -2.19 -20.05 -31.85
N THR A 503 -3.14 -19.20 -31.47
CA THR A 503 -4.57 -19.51 -31.48
C THR A 503 -5.23 -19.04 -32.77
N GLN A 504 -6.14 -19.85 -33.31
CA GLN A 504 -6.94 -19.45 -34.47
C GLN A 504 -8.32 -18.98 -33.99
N LEU A 505 -8.71 -17.76 -34.33
CA LEU A 505 -10.01 -17.21 -33.93
C LEU A 505 -11.19 -18.09 -34.37
N THR A 506 -11.05 -18.79 -35.49
CA THR A 506 -12.08 -19.71 -36.00
C THR A 506 -12.22 -21.00 -35.20
N SER A 507 -11.24 -21.36 -34.35
CA SER A 507 -11.36 -22.50 -33.44
C SER A 507 -12.05 -22.13 -32.13
N LEU A 508 -12.32 -20.84 -31.88
CA LEU A 508 -12.98 -20.39 -30.67
C LEU A 508 -14.51 -20.37 -30.86
N HIS A 509 -15.23 -20.93 -29.90
CA HIS A 509 -16.70 -21.00 -29.86
C HIS A 509 -17.27 -20.13 -28.74
N ASP A 510 -18.58 -19.84 -28.76
CA ASP A 510 -19.24 -18.94 -27.79
C ASP A 510 -18.88 -19.25 -26.33
N GLY A 511 -18.66 -18.20 -25.53
CA GLY A 511 -18.42 -18.30 -24.08
C GLY A 511 -16.96 -18.37 -23.65
N TRP A 512 -15.99 -18.24 -24.59
CA TRP A 512 -14.57 -18.14 -24.25
C TRP A 512 -14.16 -16.76 -23.68
N ILE A 513 -14.98 -15.72 -23.87
CA ILE A 513 -14.89 -14.45 -23.16
C ILE A 513 -16.19 -14.24 -22.40
N PHE A 514 -16.12 -13.73 -21.16
CA PHE A 514 -17.30 -13.35 -20.38
C PHE A 514 -17.17 -12.00 -19.68
#